data_AF-B5LBI9-F1
#
_entry.id   AF-B5LBI9-F1
#
_cell.length_a   1.000
_cell.length_b   1.000
_cell.length_c   1.000
_cell.angle_alpha   90.00
_cell.angle_beta   90.00
_cell.angle_gamma   90.00
#
_symmetry.space_group_name_H-M   'P 1'
#
loop_
_entity.id
_entity.type
_entity.pdbx_description
1 polymer ?
#
loop_
_entity_poly.entity_id
_entity_poly.type
_entity_poly.pdbx_seq_one_letter_code
_entity_poly.pdbx_strand_id
1 'polypeptide(L)' 'FVEWIPNNVKTAVCDIPPRGLKMSATFIGNSTAIQELFKRISEQFTAMFRRKAFLHWYTGEGMDEM' A
#
# COMPACT_ATOMS: atom_id res chain seq x y z
N PHE A 1 6.21 14.92 11.92
CA PHE A 1 7.13 14.39 10.89
C PHE A 1 8.33 13.77 11.57
N VAL A 2 9.17 13.04 10.86
CA VAL A 2 10.34 12.38 11.46
C VAL A 2 11.45 13.40 11.75
N GLU A 3 12.10 13.28 12.91
CA GLU A 3 13.06 14.29 13.39
C GLU A 3 14.34 14.36 12.56
N TRP A 4 14.73 13.25 11.93
CA TRP A 4 15.95 13.15 11.11
C TRP A 4 15.77 13.68 9.67
N ILE A 5 14.58 14.20 9.30
CA ILE A 5 14.33 14.84 8.00
C ILE A 5 13.71 16.23 8.26
N PRO A 6 14.50 17.32 8.20
CA PRO A 6 14.04 18.65 8.59
C PRO A 6 13.06 19.30 7.60
N ASN A 7 13.10 18.92 6.31
CA ASN A 7 12.22 19.43 5.25
C ASN A 7 11.45 18.30 4.57
N ASN A 8 10.26 18.00 5.08
CA ASN A 8 9.46 16.85 4.67
C ASN A 8 8.27 17.20 3.76
N VAL A 9 8.20 18.43 3.26
CA VAL A 9 7.11 18.92 2.40
C VAL A 9 7.69 19.26 1.04
N LYS A 10 7.08 18.72 -0.01
CA LYS A 10 7.39 19.06 -1.41
C LYS A 10 6.11 19.48 -2.10
N THR A 11 6.18 20.58 -2.85
CA THR A 11 5.08 21.09 -3.66
C THR A 11 5.48 21.14 -5.13
N ALA A 12 4.49 20.97 -5.98
CA ALA A 12 4.54 21.18 -7.42
C ALA A 12 3.23 21.86 -7.85
N VAL A 13 3.30 22.75 -8.83
CA VAL A 13 2.16 23.52 -9.33
C VAL A 13 2.09 23.33 -10.83
N CYS A 14 0.87 23.15 -11.35
CA CYS A 14 0.58 23.04 -12.78
C CYS A 14 -0.26 24.24 -13.21
N ASP A 15 0.04 24.80 -14.38
CA ASP A 15 -0.65 26.00 -14.89
C ASP A 15 -2.06 25.72 -15.43
N ILE A 16 -2.27 24.51 -15.96
CA ILE A 16 -3.52 24.11 -16.61
C ILE A 16 -4.39 23.29 -15.63
N PRO A 17 -5.56 23.79 -15.19
CA PRO A 17 -6.45 23.03 -14.33
C PRO A 17 -7.22 21.96 -15.13
N PRO A 18 -7.78 20.94 -14.44
CA PRO A 18 -8.69 19.98 -15.08
C PRO A 18 -9.93 20.67 -15.68
N ARG A 19 -10.44 20.15 -16.80
CA ARG A 19 -11.65 20.69 -17.44
C ARG A 19 -12.83 20.70 -16.46
N GLY A 20 -13.53 21.84 -16.37
CA GLY A 20 -14.69 22.00 -15.50
C GLY A 20 -14.38 22.30 -14.03
N LEU A 21 -13.10 22.35 -13.63
CA LEU A 21 -12.68 22.70 -12.28
C LEU A 21 -11.79 23.95 -12.29
N LYS A 22 -11.90 24.79 -11.25
CA LYS A 22 -11.04 25.97 -11.09
C LYS A 22 -9.65 25.62 -10.56
N MET A 23 -9.54 24.53 -9.79
CA MET A 23 -8.30 24.05 -9.19
C MET A 23 -8.44 22.58 -8.78
N SER A 24 -7.31 21.91 -8.58
CA SER A 24 -7.23 20.57 -8.01
C SER A 24 -5.94 20.42 -7.20
N ALA A 25 -5.93 19.52 -6.23
CA ALA A 25 -4.74 19.15 -5.47
C ALA A 25 -4.64 17.63 -5.33
N THR A 26 -3.41 17.11 -5.33
CA THR A 26 -3.13 15.70 -5.05
C THR A 26 -2.15 15.63 -3.89
N PHE A 27 -2.48 14.85 -2.86
CA PHE A 27 -1.61 14.62 -1.72
C PHE A 27 -0.96 13.24 -1.83
N ILE A 28 0.36 13.21 -1.79
CA ILE A 28 1.14 11.97 -1.71
C ILE A 28 1.86 11.99 -0.38
N GLY A 29 1.38 11.17 0.55
CA GLY A 29 1.96 11.01 1.88
C GLY A 29 2.65 9.65 2.01
N ASN A 30 3.85 9.63 2.59
CA ASN A 30 4.51 8.41 3.01
C ASN A 30 4.49 8.34 4.54
N SER A 31 3.80 7.33 5.09
CA SER A 31 3.63 7.14 6.53
C SER A 31 3.89 5.68 6.89
N THR A 32 4.58 5.46 8.01
CA THR A 32 4.80 4.13 8.59
C THR A 32 3.49 3.45 9.01
N ALA A 33 2.39 4.19 9.13
CA ALA A 33 1.06 3.65 9.39
C ALA A 33 0.57 2.64 8.33
N ILE A 34 1.16 2.62 7.13
CA ILE A 34 0.87 1.58 6.11
C ILE A 34 1.12 0.16 6.64
N GLN A 35 1.97 -0.02 7.65
CA GLN A 35 2.22 -1.30 8.31
C GLN A 35 0.94 -1.94 8.87
N GLU A 36 -0.04 -1.16 9.30
CA GLU A 36 -1.30 -1.70 9.85
C GLU A 36 -2.16 -2.38 8.77
N LEU A 37 -2.05 -1.94 7.51
CA LEU A 37 -2.68 -2.64 6.40
C LEU A 37 -1.99 -3.98 6.15
N PHE A 38 -0.65 -3.98 6.09
CA PHE A 38 0.13 -5.20 5.87
C PHE A 38 -0.03 -6.21 7.01
N LYS A 39 -0.11 -5.74 8.26
CA LYS A 39 -0.36 -6.59 9.43
C LYS A 39 -1.68 -7.35 9.31
N ARG A 40 -2.77 -6.66 8.93
CA ARG A 40 -4.07 -7.31 8.70
C ARG A 40 -4.03 -8.35 7.58
N ILE A 41 -3.35 -8.05 6.48
CA ILE A 41 -3.18 -9.02 5.38
C ILE A 41 -2.38 -10.23 5.87
N SER A 42 -1.28 -10.01 6.60
CA SER A 42 -0.45 -11.08 7.16
C SER A 42 -1.23 -11.97 8.13
N GLU A 43 -2.05 -11.40 9.00
CA GLU A 43 -2.90 -12.14 9.93
C GLU A 43 -3.90 -13.03 9.19
N GLN A 44 -4.58 -12.49 8.17
CA GLN A 44 -5.52 -13.25 7.35
C GLN A 44 -4.83 -14.35 6.55
N PHE A 45 -3.70 -14.02 5.90
CA PHE A 45 -2.88 -15.00 5.19
C PHE A 45 -2.47 -16.14 6.12
N THR A 46 -1.96 -15.81 7.31
CA THR A 46 -1.54 -16.81 8.31
C THR A 46 -2.70 -17.72 8.71
N ALA A 47 -3.90 -17.17 8.93
CA ALA A 47 -5.08 -17.94 9.27
C ALA A 47 -5.49 -18.93 8.16
N MET A 48 -5.42 -18.49 6.89
CA MET A 48 -5.77 -19.30 5.73
C MET A 48 -4.71 -20.36 5.43
N PHE A 49 -3.44 -19.96 5.42
CA PHE A 49 -2.31 -20.83 5.13
C PHE A 49 -2.15 -21.93 6.19
N ARG A 50 -2.36 -21.60 7.47
CA ARG A 50 -2.38 -22.61 8.56
C ARG A 50 -3.42 -23.71 8.32
N ARG A 51 -4.52 -23.40 7.63
CA ARG A 51 -5.57 -24.37 7.28
C ARG A 51 -5.38 -24.99 5.89
N LYS A 52 -4.26 -24.68 5.21
CA LYS A 52 -4.01 -25.01 3.81
C LYS A 52 -5.19 -24.64 2.88
N ALA A 53 -5.91 -23.57 3.23
CA ALA A 53 -7.11 -23.17 2.51
C ALA A 53 -6.75 -22.70 1.10
N PHE A 54 -7.43 -23.24 0.09
CA PHE A 54 -7.21 -22.95 -1.34
C PHE A 54 -5.79 -23.20 -1.87
N LEU A 55 -4.94 -23.90 -1.11
CA LEU A 55 -3.53 -24.08 -1.42
C LEU A 55 -3.28 -24.90 -2.70
N HIS A 56 -4.16 -25.87 -2.99
CA HIS A 56 -4.07 -26.72 -4.18
C HIS A 56 -4.09 -25.96 -5.51
N TRP A 57 -4.71 -24.77 -5.56
CA TRP A 57 -4.67 -23.92 -6.76
C TRP A 57 -3.27 -23.35 -7.03
N TYR A 58 -2.48 -23.13 -5.99
CA TYR A 58 -1.13 -22.61 -6.11
C TYR A 58 -0.12 -23.74 -6.35
N THR A 59 -0.25 -24.84 -5.60
CA THR A 59 0.66 -25.99 -5.75
C THR A 59 0.42 -26.76 -7.05
N GLY A 60 -0.81 -26.74 -7.59
CA GLY A 60 -1.13 -27.29 -8.90
C GLY A 60 -0.41 -26.60 -10.07
N GLU A 61 -0.05 -25.32 -9.89
CA GLU A 61 0.74 -24.54 -10.85
C GLU A 61 2.26 -24.63 -10.59
N GLY A 62 2.69 -25.47 -9.64
CA GLY A 62 4.10 -25.76 -9.38
C GLY A 62 4.77 -24.91 -8.31
N MET A 63 4.01 -24.18 -7.47
CA MET A 63 4.56 -23.53 -6.28
C MET A 63 4.78 -24.53 -5.14
N ASP A 64 5.96 -24.51 -4.51
CA ASP A 64 6.22 -25.26 -3.28
C ASP A 64 5.60 -24.55 -2.07
N GLU A 65 5.23 -25.33 -1.04
CA GLU A 65 4.79 -24.81 0.25
C GLU A 65 5.97 -24.36 1.14
N MET A 66 7.22 -24.73 0.77
CA MET A 66 8.45 -24.52 1.53
C MET A 66 9.36 -23.41 0.97
#